data_AF-A0A7X0E1T0-F1
#
_entry.id   AF-A0A7X0E1T0-F1
#
_cell.length_a   1.000
_cell.length_b   1.000
_cell.length_c   1.000
_cell.angle_alpha   90.00
_cell.angle_beta   90.00
_cell.angle_gamma   90.00
#
_symmetry.space_group_name_H-M   'P 1'
#
loop_
_entity.id
_entity.type
_entity.pdbx_description
1 polymer ?
#
loop_
_entity_poly.entity_id
_entity_poly.type
_entity_poly.pdbx_seq_one_letter_code
_entity_poly.pdbx_strand_id
1 'polypeptide(L)'
;MVKFSYYSLKVNLNNNQAFNLQNIDPEDLDNVLVKIERSFNISLEDTSVKDVKTFGKLCDIVVEKVKHVNNESCTTQHAFYKIRSAINCTITAPKELVKPQTKLEDIFPRDNRIVVINEIEREMGFQLNLLQPKQGVIAAFAFILMASLAGFFFQPILAFFGLAVALSGFALAGKFGKELKVKTLGDLAEKVAKEHHLKCKREAATVNRTEVAQKVKEIFGHNLILESGGAKFN
;
A
#
# COMPACT_ATOMS: atom_id res chain seq x y z
N MET A 1 -19.09 38.65 34.35
CA MET A 1 -18.56 37.31 34.69
C MET A 1 -18.86 36.37 33.53
N VAL A 2 -17.82 35.74 33.00
CA VAL A 2 -17.58 35.48 31.57
C VAL A 2 -18.46 34.37 31.00
N LYS A 3 -19.36 34.73 30.07
CA LYS A 3 -20.27 33.79 29.36
C LYS A 3 -20.24 33.96 27.84
N PHE A 4 -19.19 34.58 27.29
CA PHE A 4 -19.15 35.02 25.88
C PHE A 4 -18.17 34.29 24.95
N SER A 5 -17.42 33.28 25.39
CA SER A 5 -16.31 32.74 24.57
C SER A 5 -16.46 31.28 24.09
N TYR A 6 -17.40 30.50 24.64
CA TYR A 6 -17.56 29.09 24.26
C TYR A 6 -18.38 28.84 22.98
N TYR A 7 -18.98 29.87 22.39
CA TYR A 7 -19.90 29.72 21.24
C TYR A 7 -19.29 30.05 19.88
N SER A 8 -18.15 30.76 19.82
CA SER A 8 -17.57 31.20 18.54
C SER A 8 -16.69 30.14 17.86
N LEU A 9 -16.26 29.11 18.61
CA LEU A 9 -15.42 28.01 18.12
C LEU A 9 -16.18 26.70 17.89
N LYS A 10 -17.50 26.69 18.09
CA LYS A 10 -18.40 25.85 17.30
C LYS A 10 -18.47 26.43 15.87
N VAL A 11 -17.29 26.64 15.29
CA VAL A 11 -17.10 27.02 13.90
C VAL A 11 -17.96 26.08 13.10
N ASN A 12 -18.69 26.69 12.18
CA ASN A 12 -19.64 26.16 11.23
C ASN A 12 -19.03 25.06 10.35
N LEU A 13 -18.66 23.95 10.97
CA LEU A 13 -18.06 22.77 10.37
C LEU A 13 -19.09 21.94 9.60
N ASN A 14 -20.38 22.28 9.71
CA ASN A 14 -21.46 21.67 8.93
C ASN A 14 -21.56 22.22 7.50
N ASN A 15 -20.86 23.32 7.17
CA ASN A 15 -20.88 23.88 5.83
C ASN A 15 -19.47 23.83 5.19
N ASN A 16 -19.23 22.77 4.40
CA ASN A 16 -17.95 22.40 3.78
C ASN A 16 -17.33 23.44 2.81
N GLN A 17 -17.88 24.65 2.70
CA GLN A 17 -17.50 25.64 1.68
C GLN A 17 -17.13 27.03 2.23
N ALA A 18 -17.31 27.32 3.52
CA ALA A 18 -17.16 28.69 4.04
C ALA A 18 -16.11 28.87 5.16
N PHE A 19 -15.26 27.87 5.43
CA PHE A 19 -14.18 28.05 6.40
C PHE A 19 -12.99 28.77 5.74
N ASN A 20 -12.76 30.01 6.16
CA ASN A 20 -11.67 30.87 5.68
C ASN A 20 -10.40 30.59 6.48
N LEU A 21 -9.35 30.17 5.78
CA LEU A 21 -8.06 29.78 6.39
C LEU A 21 -7.18 30.99 6.74
N GLN A 22 -7.53 32.20 6.30
CA GLN A 22 -6.76 33.42 6.57
C GLN A 22 -6.81 33.88 8.03
N ASN A 23 -7.75 33.34 8.82
CA ASN A 23 -7.91 33.68 10.24
C ASN A 23 -7.16 32.72 11.17
N ILE A 24 -6.36 31.81 10.62
CA ILE A 24 -5.54 30.84 11.36
C ILE A 24 -4.11 31.38 11.41
N ASP A 25 -3.43 31.16 12.53
CA ASP A 25 -2.01 31.49 12.63
C ASP A 25 -1.20 30.76 11.53
N PRO A 26 -0.29 31.44 10.81
CA PRO A 26 0.52 30.81 9.79
C PRO A 26 1.37 29.63 10.31
N GLU A 27 1.84 29.66 11.56
CA GLU A 27 2.62 28.55 12.14
C GLU A 27 1.75 27.31 12.40
N ASP A 28 0.53 27.52 12.92
CA ASP A 28 -0.46 26.45 13.15
C ASP A 28 -0.89 25.82 11.81
N LEU A 29 -1.05 26.66 10.78
CA LEU A 29 -1.42 26.23 9.44
C LEU A 29 -0.32 25.36 8.81
N ASP A 30 0.95 25.76 8.91
CA ASP A 30 2.09 24.98 8.40
C ASP A 30 2.19 23.62 9.09
N ASN A 31 1.96 23.55 10.41
CA ASN A 31 1.95 22.28 11.15
C ASN A 31 0.81 21.35 10.68
N VAL A 32 -0.36 21.92 10.42
CA VAL A 32 -1.50 21.17 9.85
C VAL A 32 -1.19 20.67 8.44
N LEU A 33 -0.57 21.49 7.59
CA LEU A 33 -0.16 21.11 6.23
C LEU A 33 0.82 19.94 6.25
N VAL A 34 1.86 19.97 7.10
CA VAL A 34 2.81 18.86 7.26
C VAL A 34 2.11 17.57 7.70
N LYS A 35 1.08 17.66 8.56
CA LYS A 35 0.30 16.48 8.98
C LYS A 35 -0.58 15.95 7.86
N ILE A 36 -1.12 16.81 7.00
CA ILE A 36 -1.86 16.41 5.80
C ILE A 36 -0.93 15.70 4.81
N GLU A 37 0.24 16.28 4.53
CA GLU A 37 1.28 15.66 3.68
C GLU A 37 1.63 14.25 4.15
N ARG A 38 1.88 14.09 5.45
CA ARG A 38 2.17 12.77 6.05
C ARG A 38 0.98 11.81 5.99
N SER A 39 -0.24 12.31 6.21
CA SER A 39 -1.44 11.47 6.25
C SER A 39 -1.85 10.94 4.88
N PHE A 40 -1.59 11.73 3.83
CA PHE A 40 -1.94 11.38 2.46
C PHE A 40 -0.74 11.00 1.58
N ASN A 41 0.47 11.05 2.16
CA ASN A 41 1.74 10.80 1.48
C ASN A 41 1.90 11.64 0.19
N ILE A 42 1.61 12.94 0.30
CA ILE A 42 1.72 13.94 -0.77
C ILE A 42 2.69 15.05 -0.36
N SER A 43 3.21 15.80 -1.34
CA SER A 43 3.95 17.04 -1.09
C SER A 43 3.10 18.24 -1.52
N LEU A 44 3.01 19.22 -0.62
CA LEU A 44 2.27 20.47 -0.69
C LEU A 44 3.22 21.69 -0.71
N GLU A 45 4.53 21.48 -0.92
CA GLU A 45 5.58 22.52 -0.95
C GLU A 45 5.40 23.57 -2.06
N ASP A 46 4.49 23.34 -3.01
CA ASP A 46 4.21 24.26 -4.10
C ASP A 46 3.61 25.59 -3.60
N THR A 47 3.98 26.69 -4.27
CA THR A 47 3.40 28.03 -4.08
C THR A 47 1.88 28.08 -4.23
N SER A 48 1.25 27.05 -4.82
CA SER A 48 -0.19 26.91 -4.96
C SER A 48 -0.95 26.76 -3.64
N VAL A 49 -0.29 26.30 -2.57
CA VAL A 49 -0.88 26.11 -1.24
C VAL A 49 -0.81 27.39 -0.40
N LYS A 50 0.20 28.23 -0.63
CA LYS A 50 0.43 29.50 0.09
C LYS A 50 -0.67 30.54 -0.14
N ASP A 51 -1.40 30.44 -1.26
CA ASP A 51 -2.50 31.34 -1.61
C ASP A 51 -3.90 30.74 -1.34
N VAL A 52 -3.99 29.64 -0.59
CA VAL A 52 -5.25 28.94 -0.34
C VAL A 52 -6.03 29.62 0.77
N LYS A 53 -7.07 30.35 0.38
CA LYS A 53 -7.90 31.14 1.30
C LYS A 53 -9.03 30.35 1.95
N THR A 54 -9.36 29.16 1.44
CA THR A 54 -10.52 28.39 1.89
C THR A 54 -10.23 26.91 2.08
N PHE A 55 -10.87 26.32 3.08
CA PHE A 55 -10.81 24.88 3.36
C PHE A 55 -11.25 24.02 2.16
N GLY A 56 -12.29 24.47 1.45
CA GLY A 56 -12.77 23.79 0.26
C GLY A 56 -11.68 23.65 -0.80
N LYS A 57 -10.94 24.73 -1.06
CA LYS A 57 -9.86 24.77 -2.04
C LYS A 57 -8.64 23.95 -1.58
N LEU A 58 -8.34 23.92 -0.28
CA LEU A 58 -7.33 23.02 0.29
C LEU A 58 -7.69 21.55 0.04
N CYS A 59 -8.94 21.17 0.31
CA CYS A 59 -9.41 19.80 0.05
C CYS A 59 -9.31 19.44 -1.43
N ASP A 60 -9.63 20.37 -2.34
CA ASP A 60 -9.54 20.15 -3.77
C ASP A 60 -8.09 19.90 -4.21
N ILE A 61 -7.14 20.70 -3.71
CA ILE A 61 -5.70 20.53 -3.98
C ILE A 61 -5.20 19.18 -3.44
N VAL A 62 -5.60 18.80 -2.22
CA VAL A 62 -5.21 17.50 -1.63
C VAL A 62 -5.76 16.35 -2.48
N VAL A 63 -7.02 16.41 -2.91
CA VAL A 63 -7.63 15.40 -3.79
C VAL A 63 -6.86 15.29 -5.12
N GLU A 64 -6.50 16.42 -5.72
CA GLU A 64 -5.74 16.45 -6.97
C GLU A 64 -4.34 15.87 -6.80
N LYS A 65 -3.62 16.26 -5.74
CA LYS A 65 -2.28 15.75 -5.44
C LYS A 65 -2.27 14.26 -5.13
N VAL A 66 -3.25 13.75 -4.37
CA VAL A 66 -3.39 12.31 -4.10
C VAL A 66 -3.64 11.55 -5.41
N LYS A 67 -4.50 12.06 -6.30
CA LYS A 67 -4.73 11.45 -7.62
C LYS A 67 -3.46 11.46 -8.48
N HIS A 68 -2.68 12.53 -8.43
CA HIS A 68 -1.43 12.66 -9.18
C HIS A 68 -0.37 11.67 -8.69
N VAL A 69 -0.11 11.64 -7.37
CA VAL A 69 0.86 10.71 -6.75
C VAL A 69 0.46 9.25 -7.03
N ASN A 70 -0.83 8.93 -6.98
CA ASN A 70 -1.30 7.58 -7.30
C ASN A 70 -1.18 7.23 -8.80
N ASN A 71 -1.20 8.21 -9.69
CA ASN A 71 -0.98 8.00 -11.13
C ASN A 71 0.51 7.89 -11.47
N GLU A 72 1.40 8.66 -10.82
CA GLU A 72 2.84 8.69 -11.11
C GLU A 72 3.65 7.60 -10.39
N SER A 73 3.20 7.10 -9.24
CA SER A 73 3.88 6.04 -8.45
C SER A 73 3.95 4.66 -9.11
N CYS A 74 3.51 4.55 -10.37
CA CYS A 74 3.24 3.30 -11.07
C CYS A 74 4.27 2.89 -12.13
N THR A 75 5.46 3.49 -12.15
CA THR A 75 6.47 3.13 -13.16
C THR A 75 7.25 1.88 -12.78
N THR A 76 7.51 1.02 -13.78
CA THR A 76 8.42 -0.14 -13.67
C THR A 76 9.79 0.26 -13.14
N GLN A 77 10.27 1.46 -13.48
CA GLN A 77 11.53 1.99 -12.98
C GLN A 77 11.49 2.25 -11.47
N HIS A 78 10.44 2.90 -10.97
CA HIS A 78 10.31 3.15 -9.53
C HIS A 78 10.15 1.84 -8.73
N ALA A 79 9.37 0.88 -9.25
CA ALA A 79 9.28 -0.46 -8.67
C ALA A 79 10.65 -1.15 -8.64
N PHE A 80 11.42 -1.06 -9.73
CA PHE A 80 12.77 -1.62 -9.80
C PHE A 80 13.70 -1.02 -8.75
N TYR A 81 13.71 0.32 -8.60
CA TYR A 81 14.56 0.98 -7.60
C TYR A 81 14.17 0.62 -6.17
N LYS A 82 12.86 0.54 -5.85
CA LYS A 82 12.39 0.09 -4.54
C LYS A 82 12.80 -1.34 -4.22
N ILE A 83 12.59 -2.26 -5.15
CA ILE A 83 12.97 -3.67 -4.98
C ILE A 83 14.49 -3.80 -4.86
N ARG A 84 15.26 -3.09 -5.68
CA ARG A 84 16.72 -3.06 -5.59
C ARG A 84 17.19 -2.55 -4.24
N SER A 85 16.56 -1.49 -3.72
CA SER A 85 16.87 -0.95 -2.39
C SER A 85 16.60 -1.98 -1.29
N ALA A 86 15.43 -2.63 -1.30
CA ALA A 86 15.07 -3.65 -0.31
C ALA A 86 16.01 -4.86 -0.36
N ILE A 87 16.40 -5.30 -1.56
CA ILE A 87 17.42 -6.36 -1.75
C ILE A 87 18.76 -5.93 -1.14
N ASN A 88 19.21 -4.70 -1.38
CA ASN A 88 20.47 -4.19 -0.83
C ASN A 88 20.46 -4.04 0.70
N CYS A 89 19.30 -3.77 1.30
CA CYS A 89 19.15 -3.72 2.76
C CYS A 89 19.15 -5.11 3.40
N THR A 90 18.57 -6.10 2.72
CA THR A 90 18.33 -7.44 3.27
C THR A 90 19.49 -8.41 2.98
N ILE A 91 20.10 -8.29 1.80
CA ILE A 91 21.19 -9.16 1.34
C ILE A 91 22.48 -8.35 1.37
N THR A 92 23.49 -8.84 2.09
CA THR A 92 24.87 -8.31 2.03
C THR A 92 25.53 -8.69 0.70
N ALA A 93 24.90 -8.35 -0.42
CA ALA A 93 25.48 -8.50 -1.75
C ALA A 93 26.38 -7.30 -2.05
N PRO A 94 27.46 -7.46 -2.83
CA PRO A 94 28.22 -6.32 -3.32
C PRO A 94 27.27 -5.35 -4.03
N LYS A 95 27.31 -4.06 -3.66
CA LYS A 95 26.43 -2.98 -4.17
C LYS A 95 26.40 -2.84 -5.71
N GLU A 96 27.28 -3.54 -6.40
CA GLU A 96 27.49 -3.44 -7.83
C GLU A 96 26.76 -4.59 -8.57
N LEU A 97 25.93 -4.20 -9.55
CA LEU A 97 25.36 -5.05 -10.62
C LEU A 97 24.04 -5.81 -10.39
N VAL A 98 23.16 -5.34 -9.52
CA VAL A 98 21.74 -5.70 -9.65
C VAL A 98 21.11 -4.88 -10.81
N LYS A 99 21.06 -5.48 -12.00
CA LYS A 99 20.49 -4.93 -13.24
C LYS A 99 19.10 -5.55 -13.50
N PRO A 100 18.24 -4.94 -14.35
CA PRO A 100 16.95 -5.53 -14.71
C PRO A 100 17.07 -6.96 -15.26
N GLN A 101 18.11 -7.24 -16.03
CA GLN A 101 18.39 -8.57 -16.58
C GLN A 101 19.01 -9.55 -15.58
N THR A 102 19.33 -9.12 -14.35
CA THR A 102 19.86 -10.02 -13.32
C THR A 102 18.80 -11.06 -12.99
N LYS A 103 19.18 -12.33 -13.00
CA LYS A 103 18.24 -13.41 -12.76
C LYS A 103 17.86 -13.46 -11.29
N LEU A 104 16.59 -13.72 -10.99
CA LEU A 104 16.14 -13.89 -9.61
C LEU A 104 16.77 -15.11 -8.94
N GLU A 105 17.15 -16.12 -9.70
CA GLU A 105 17.80 -17.32 -9.15
C GLU A 105 19.17 -17.02 -8.53
N ASP A 106 19.86 -16.01 -9.04
CA ASP A 106 21.18 -15.56 -8.56
C ASP A 106 21.05 -14.71 -7.29
N ILE A 107 19.95 -13.96 -7.17
CA ILE A 107 19.64 -13.10 -6.01
C ILE A 107 18.96 -13.90 -4.89
N PHE A 108 18.11 -14.85 -5.26
CA PHE A 108 17.31 -15.65 -4.34
C PHE A 108 17.67 -17.15 -4.45
N PRO A 109 18.74 -17.61 -3.77
CA PRO A 109 19.17 -18.99 -3.83
C PRO A 109 18.09 -19.94 -3.29
N ARG A 110 18.02 -21.15 -3.83
CA ARG A 110 16.91 -22.10 -3.57
C ARG A 110 16.80 -22.56 -2.11
N ASP A 111 17.91 -22.51 -1.38
CA ASP A 111 18.01 -23.05 -0.02
C ASP A 111 17.31 -22.14 1.01
N ASN A 112 17.44 -20.83 0.87
CA ASN A 112 16.87 -19.81 1.75
C ASN A 112 15.83 -18.90 1.05
N ARG A 113 15.45 -19.18 -0.20
CA ARG A 113 14.54 -18.39 -1.04
C ARG A 113 13.29 -17.87 -0.32
N ILE A 114 12.61 -18.74 0.44
CA ILE A 114 11.37 -18.40 1.13
C ILE A 114 11.61 -17.39 2.24
N VAL A 115 12.70 -17.55 3.00
CA VAL A 115 13.05 -16.66 4.12
C VAL A 115 13.41 -15.27 3.58
N VAL A 116 14.30 -15.21 2.58
CA VAL A 116 14.77 -13.95 1.99
C VAL A 116 13.63 -13.18 1.32
N ILE A 117 12.74 -13.86 0.59
CA ILE A 117 11.58 -13.19 -0.02
C ILE A 117 10.65 -12.64 1.06
N ASN A 118 10.35 -13.40 2.11
CA ASN A 118 9.48 -12.92 3.20
C ASN A 118 10.07 -11.70 3.92
N GLU A 119 11.40 -11.64 4.07
CA GLU A 119 12.07 -10.52 4.71
C GLU A 119 12.01 -9.25 3.86
N ILE A 120 12.21 -9.39 2.55
CA ILE A 120 12.03 -8.29 1.58
C ILE A 120 10.56 -7.85 1.49
N GLU A 121 9.60 -8.78 1.54
CA GLU A 121 8.17 -8.45 1.56
C GLU A 121 7.79 -7.67 2.84
N ARG A 122 8.40 -7.99 3.98
CA ARG A 122 8.24 -7.23 5.24
C ARG A 122 8.80 -5.83 5.13
N GLU A 123 10.02 -5.69 4.60
CA GLU A 123 10.67 -4.39 4.42
C GLU A 123 9.89 -3.49 3.45
N MET A 124 9.34 -4.06 2.39
CA MET A 124 8.55 -3.31 1.41
C MET A 124 7.10 -3.08 1.83
N GLY A 125 6.57 -3.82 2.81
CA GLY A 125 5.19 -3.71 3.28
C GLY A 125 4.13 -4.24 2.31
N PHE A 126 4.50 -5.06 1.33
CA PHE A 126 3.56 -5.72 0.41
C PHE A 126 4.07 -7.07 -0.10
N GLN A 127 3.15 -7.96 -0.46
CA GLN A 127 3.43 -9.32 -0.94
C GLN A 127 3.79 -9.33 -2.43
N LEU A 128 4.93 -9.93 -2.79
CA LEU A 128 5.42 -10.04 -4.17
C LEU A 128 4.85 -11.27 -4.89
N ASN A 129 4.35 -12.26 -4.14
CA ASN A 129 3.73 -13.48 -4.68
C ASN A 129 4.61 -14.17 -5.75
N LEU A 130 5.91 -14.26 -5.46
CA LEU A 130 6.97 -14.72 -6.37
C LEU A 130 7.09 -16.23 -6.49
N LEU A 131 6.65 -16.95 -5.47
CA LEU A 131 6.84 -18.37 -5.27
C LEU A 131 5.70 -19.17 -5.93
N GLN A 132 6.02 -20.27 -6.61
CA GLN A 132 5.06 -21.22 -7.17
C GLN A 132 5.47 -22.68 -6.92
N PRO A 133 4.50 -23.60 -6.77
CA PRO A 133 4.79 -25.02 -6.70
C PRO A 133 5.37 -25.57 -8.00
N LYS A 134 6.17 -26.63 -7.89
CA LYS A 134 6.71 -27.34 -9.04
C LYS A 134 5.56 -27.93 -9.88
N GLN A 135 5.58 -27.71 -11.19
CA GLN A 135 4.50 -28.15 -12.10
C GLN A 135 4.19 -29.64 -12.02
N GLY A 136 5.19 -30.50 -11.83
CA GLY A 136 4.99 -31.94 -11.65
C GLY A 136 4.19 -32.30 -10.38
N VAL A 137 4.35 -31.53 -9.31
CA VAL A 137 3.58 -31.74 -8.06
C VAL A 137 2.13 -31.33 -8.27
N ILE A 138 1.89 -30.21 -8.96
CA ILE A 138 0.55 -29.75 -9.33
C ILE A 138 -0.15 -30.80 -10.21
N ALA A 139 0.55 -31.32 -11.23
CA ALA A 139 0.01 -32.32 -12.15
C ALA A 139 -0.34 -33.64 -11.43
N ALA A 140 0.52 -34.09 -10.50
CA ALA A 140 0.25 -35.30 -9.71
C ALA A 140 -1.00 -35.15 -8.85
N PHE A 141 -1.15 -34.03 -8.11
CA PHE A 141 -2.35 -33.81 -7.30
C PHE A 141 -3.61 -33.55 -8.14
N ALA A 142 -3.48 -32.92 -9.30
CA ALA A 142 -4.60 -32.76 -10.24
C ALA A 142 -5.09 -34.12 -10.77
N PHE A 143 -4.16 -35.03 -11.07
CA PHE A 143 -4.49 -36.38 -11.49
C PHE A 143 -5.19 -37.16 -10.36
N ILE A 144 -4.67 -37.09 -9.13
CA ILE A 144 -5.30 -37.72 -7.95
C ILE A 144 -6.71 -37.15 -7.73
N LEU A 145 -6.90 -35.84 -7.91
CA LEU A 145 -8.20 -35.20 -7.78
C LEU A 145 -9.20 -35.72 -8.84
N MET A 146 -8.79 -35.77 -10.11
CA MET A 146 -9.61 -36.33 -11.19
C MET A 146 -9.95 -37.81 -10.96
N ALA A 147 -8.96 -38.62 -10.56
CA ALA A 147 -9.15 -40.03 -10.24
C ALA A 147 -10.11 -40.22 -9.06
N SER A 148 -10.03 -39.36 -8.04
CA SER A 148 -10.94 -39.39 -6.88
C SER A 148 -12.37 -39.03 -7.28
N LEU A 149 -12.55 -38.06 -8.17
CA LEU A 149 -13.86 -37.65 -8.67
C LEU A 149 -14.52 -38.79 -9.48
N ALA A 150 -13.75 -39.46 -10.34
CA ALA A 150 -14.21 -40.63 -11.09
C ALA A 150 -14.45 -41.84 -10.17
N GLY A 151 -13.61 -42.04 -9.16
CA GLY A 151 -13.71 -43.13 -8.18
C GLY A 151 -14.96 -43.05 -7.30
N PHE A 152 -15.59 -41.88 -7.18
CA PHE A 152 -16.79 -41.67 -6.38
C PHE A 152 -17.96 -42.57 -6.84
N PHE A 153 -18.02 -42.92 -8.12
CA PHE A 153 -19.05 -43.79 -8.70
C PHE A 153 -18.88 -45.28 -8.35
N PHE A 154 -17.68 -45.71 -7.94
CA PHE A 154 -17.39 -47.11 -7.65
C PHE A 154 -17.15 -47.36 -6.16
N GLN A 155 -16.36 -46.51 -5.51
CA GLN A 155 -15.90 -46.68 -4.13
C GLN A 155 -15.83 -45.32 -3.42
N PRO A 156 -16.95 -44.82 -2.87
CA PRO A 156 -17.05 -43.45 -2.34
C PRO A 156 -16.15 -43.18 -1.13
N ILE A 157 -15.91 -44.18 -0.27
CA ILE A 157 -15.02 -44.04 0.90
C ILE A 157 -13.57 -43.78 0.44
N LEU A 158 -13.07 -44.57 -0.51
CA LEU A 158 -11.72 -44.41 -1.05
C LEU A 158 -11.56 -43.08 -1.80
N ALA A 159 -12.59 -42.69 -2.56
CA ALA A 159 -12.65 -41.41 -3.25
C ALA A 159 -12.57 -40.21 -2.30
N PHE A 160 -13.23 -40.28 -1.13
CA PHE A 160 -13.17 -39.23 -0.13
C PHE A 160 -11.76 -39.05 0.44
N PHE A 161 -11.05 -40.13 0.76
CA PHE A 161 -9.66 -40.06 1.19
C PHE A 161 -8.76 -39.49 0.08
N GLY A 162 -8.94 -39.91 -1.17
CA GLY A 162 -8.20 -39.38 -2.31
C GLY A 162 -8.40 -37.87 -2.50
N LEU A 163 -9.63 -37.39 -2.33
CA LEU A 163 -9.96 -35.97 -2.37
C LEU A 163 -9.29 -35.21 -1.23
N ALA A 164 -9.35 -35.73 0.00
CA ALA A 164 -8.70 -35.10 1.16
C ALA A 164 -7.18 -35.00 0.99
N VAL A 165 -6.54 -36.05 0.46
CA VAL A 165 -5.11 -36.08 0.14
C VAL A 165 -4.77 -35.06 -0.95
N ALA A 166 -5.57 -34.97 -2.02
CA ALA A 166 -5.34 -34.01 -3.09
C ALA A 166 -5.44 -32.56 -2.60
N LEU A 167 -6.49 -32.22 -1.85
CA LEU A 167 -6.69 -30.88 -1.29
C LEU A 167 -5.57 -30.49 -0.33
N SER A 168 -5.19 -31.41 0.57
CA SER A 168 -4.07 -31.20 1.50
C SER A 168 -2.74 -31.03 0.75
N GLY A 169 -2.53 -31.84 -0.29
CA GLY A 169 -1.38 -31.78 -1.18
C GLY A 169 -1.26 -30.45 -1.91
N PHE A 170 -2.35 -29.92 -2.45
CA PHE A 170 -2.39 -28.58 -3.06
C PHE A 170 -2.08 -27.47 -2.06
N ALA A 171 -2.67 -27.52 -0.86
CA ALA A 171 -2.42 -26.55 0.19
C ALA A 171 -0.94 -26.53 0.64
N LEU A 172 -0.34 -27.72 0.79
CA LEU A 172 1.08 -27.85 1.12
C LEU A 172 1.98 -27.43 -0.05
N ALA A 173 1.65 -27.81 -1.28
CA ALA A 173 2.39 -27.41 -2.48
C ALA A 173 2.44 -25.87 -2.63
N GLY A 174 1.35 -25.18 -2.28
CA GLY A 174 1.31 -23.72 -2.23
C GLY A 174 2.28 -23.11 -1.21
N LYS A 175 2.51 -23.77 -0.06
CA LYS A 175 3.43 -23.31 0.98
C LYS A 175 4.91 -23.66 0.71
N PHE A 176 5.17 -24.74 -0.01
CA PHE A 176 6.54 -25.22 -0.29
C PHE A 176 7.02 -24.93 -1.71
N GLY A 177 6.27 -24.15 -2.49
CA GLY A 177 6.64 -23.81 -3.85
C GLY A 177 7.93 -22.98 -3.90
N LYS A 178 9.05 -23.59 -4.29
CA LYS A 178 10.35 -22.90 -4.41
C LYS A 178 10.61 -22.36 -5.80
N GLU A 179 9.72 -22.56 -6.77
CA GLU A 179 9.92 -22.09 -8.14
C GLU A 179 9.58 -20.60 -8.24
N LEU A 180 10.32 -19.86 -9.05
CA LEU A 180 10.09 -18.43 -9.27
C LEU A 180 9.12 -18.25 -10.45
N LYS A 181 8.12 -17.38 -10.31
CA LYS A 181 7.16 -17.06 -11.39
C LYS A 181 7.77 -16.23 -12.52
N VAL A 182 8.85 -15.51 -12.22
CA VAL A 182 9.53 -14.60 -13.14
C VAL A 182 11.03 -14.88 -13.15
N LYS A 183 11.68 -14.61 -14.27
CA LYS A 183 13.08 -14.99 -14.50
C LYS A 183 14.03 -13.91 -14.04
N THR A 184 13.70 -12.64 -14.29
CA THR A 184 14.61 -11.50 -14.08
C THR A 184 14.02 -10.44 -13.16
N LEU A 185 14.90 -9.62 -12.58
CA LEU A 185 14.49 -8.57 -11.65
C LEU A 185 13.64 -7.49 -12.33
N GLY A 186 13.89 -7.25 -13.62
CA GLY A 186 13.06 -6.41 -14.47
C GLY A 186 11.64 -6.94 -14.59
N ASP A 187 11.48 -8.24 -14.85
CA ASP A 187 10.16 -8.88 -14.92
C ASP A 187 9.41 -8.77 -13.59
N LEU A 188 10.13 -8.91 -12.46
CA LEU A 188 9.56 -8.69 -11.14
C LEU A 188 9.11 -7.24 -10.95
N ALA A 189 9.96 -6.28 -11.30
CA ALA A 189 9.63 -4.86 -11.21
C ALA A 189 8.43 -4.49 -12.09
N GLU A 190 8.33 -5.08 -13.27
CA GLU A 190 7.19 -4.87 -14.18
C GLU A 190 5.91 -5.47 -13.59
N LYS A 191 5.98 -6.70 -13.06
CA LYS A 191 4.85 -7.33 -12.38
C LYS A 191 4.38 -6.49 -11.19
N VAL A 192 5.31 -6.04 -10.34
CA VAL A 192 5.02 -5.19 -9.18
C VAL A 192 4.42 -3.86 -9.62
N ALA A 193 5.00 -3.19 -10.61
CA ALA A 193 4.45 -1.94 -11.14
C ALA A 193 3.04 -2.14 -11.71
N LYS A 194 2.77 -3.25 -12.39
CA LYS A 194 1.44 -3.56 -12.94
C LYS A 194 0.42 -3.86 -11.83
N GLU A 195 0.78 -4.66 -10.84
CA GLU A 195 -0.08 -4.98 -9.70
C GLU A 195 -0.33 -3.75 -8.81
N HIS A 196 0.71 -2.96 -8.53
CA HIS A 196 0.58 -1.68 -7.83
C HIS A 196 -0.21 -0.67 -8.64
N HIS A 197 -0.02 -0.57 -9.95
CA HIS A 197 -0.81 0.33 -10.79
C HIS A 197 -2.29 0.02 -10.74
N LEU A 198 -2.67 -1.27 -10.75
CA LEU A 198 -4.06 -1.67 -10.58
C LEU A 198 -4.60 -1.30 -9.19
N LYS A 199 -3.78 -1.46 -8.13
CA LYS A 199 -4.16 -1.11 -6.76
C LYS A 199 -4.27 0.41 -6.55
N CYS A 200 -3.25 1.17 -6.96
CA CYS A 200 -3.21 2.63 -6.94
C CYS A 200 -4.32 3.24 -7.80
N LYS A 201 -4.62 2.69 -8.99
CA LYS A 201 -5.75 3.14 -9.80
C LYS A 201 -7.10 2.85 -9.15
N ARG A 202 -7.26 1.70 -8.48
CA ARG A 202 -8.47 1.36 -7.74
C ARG A 202 -8.65 2.27 -6.53
N GLU A 203 -7.58 2.57 -5.81
CA GLU A 203 -7.57 3.51 -4.69
C GLU A 203 -7.82 4.95 -5.17
N ALA A 204 -7.14 5.41 -6.23
CA ALA A 204 -7.38 6.72 -6.86
C ALA A 204 -8.81 6.89 -7.39
N ALA A 205 -9.39 5.84 -7.98
CA ALA A 205 -10.78 5.83 -8.44
C ALA A 205 -11.79 5.86 -7.28
N THR A 206 -11.38 5.45 -6.07
CA THR A 206 -12.20 5.48 -4.86
C THR A 206 -11.92 6.68 -3.96
N VAL A 207 -10.93 7.53 -4.28
CA VAL A 207 -10.66 8.79 -3.55
C VAL A 207 -11.90 9.68 -3.65
N ASN A 208 -12.68 9.68 -2.58
CA ASN A 208 -13.86 10.49 -2.42
C ASN A 208 -13.46 11.83 -1.80
N ARG A 209 -13.80 12.93 -2.47
CA ARG A 209 -13.60 14.29 -1.94
C ARG A 209 -14.19 14.43 -0.53
N THR A 210 -15.31 13.78 -0.24
CA THR A 210 -15.96 13.82 1.07
C THR A 210 -15.12 13.16 2.15
N GLU A 211 -14.45 12.05 1.86
CA GLU A 211 -13.56 11.37 2.81
C GLU A 211 -12.28 12.18 3.05
N VAL A 212 -11.70 12.73 1.99
CA VAL A 212 -10.55 13.65 2.10
C VAL A 212 -10.93 14.86 2.94
N ALA A 213 -12.08 15.49 2.66
CA ALA A 213 -12.56 16.63 3.43
C ALA A 213 -12.80 16.26 4.90
N GLN A 214 -13.37 15.09 5.19
CA GLN A 214 -13.58 14.64 6.56
C GLN A 214 -12.27 14.40 7.31
N LYS A 215 -11.28 13.79 6.66
CA LYS A 215 -9.99 13.51 7.28
C LYS A 215 -9.15 14.78 7.46
N VAL A 216 -9.12 15.65 6.46
CA VAL A 216 -8.48 16.98 6.59
C VAL A 216 -9.17 17.77 7.71
N LYS A 217 -10.50 17.75 7.79
CA LYS A 217 -11.26 18.38 8.89
C LYS A 217 -10.93 17.80 10.27
N GLU A 218 -10.74 16.49 10.38
CA GLU A 218 -10.30 15.83 11.61
C GLU A 218 -8.89 16.33 12.03
N ILE A 219 -7.97 16.44 11.07
CA ILE A 219 -6.62 16.97 11.31
C ILE A 219 -6.69 18.44 11.76
N PHE A 220 -7.50 19.28 11.12
CA PHE A 220 -7.72 20.66 11.56
C PHE A 220 -8.34 20.72 12.97
N GLY A 221 -9.36 19.89 13.23
CA GLY A 221 -10.05 19.84 14.52
C GLY A 221 -9.12 19.44 15.66
N HIS A 222 -8.34 18.38 15.50
CA HIS A 222 -7.41 17.96 16.54
C HIS A 222 -6.30 18.97 16.79
N ASN A 223 -5.74 19.61 15.75
CA ASN A 223 -4.61 20.52 15.94
C ASN A 223 -5.00 21.89 16.46
N LEU A 224 -6.08 22.50 15.94
CA LEU A 224 -6.53 23.82 16.41
C LEU A 224 -7.15 23.77 17.82
N ILE A 225 -7.71 22.63 18.24
CA ILE A 225 -8.21 22.44 19.60
C ILE A 225 -7.06 22.30 20.61
N LEU A 226 -5.96 21.66 20.22
CA LEU A 226 -4.82 21.41 21.12
C LEU A 226 -4.06 22.70 21.49
N GLU A 227 -4.00 23.69 20.61
CA GLU A 227 -3.37 24.98 20.94
C GLU A 227 -4.24 25.88 21.82
N SER A 228 -5.57 25.83 21.65
CA SER A 228 -6.50 26.56 22.52
C SER A 228 -6.49 26.07 23.99
N GLY A 229 -5.94 24.88 24.26
CA GLY A 229 -5.74 24.33 25.60
C GLY A 229 -4.37 24.63 26.22
N GLY A 230 -3.44 25.25 25.48
CA GLY A 230 -2.05 25.45 25.89
C GLY A 230 -1.72 26.83 26.49
N ALA A 231 -2.57 27.85 26.29
CA ALA A 231 -2.29 29.19 26.78
C ALA A 231 -2.69 29.37 28.26
N LYS A 232 -1.93 28.72 29.17
CA LYS A 232 -1.79 29.25 30.53
C LYS A 232 -0.75 30.37 30.47
N PHE A 233 -1.23 31.60 30.36
CA PHE A 233 -0.48 32.78 30.75
C PHE A 233 0.01 32.61 32.19
N ASN A 234 1.31 32.74 32.39
CA ASN A 234 1.88 33.31 33.60
C ASN A 234 2.96 34.30 33.16
#